data_AF-A0A3D2SZV0-F1
#
_entry.id   AF-A0A3D2SZV0-F1
#
_cell.length_a   1.000
_cell.length_b   1.000
_cell.length_c   1.000
_cell.angle_alpha   90.00
_cell.angle_beta   90.00
_cell.angle_gamma   90.00
#
_symmetry.space_group_name_H-M   'P 1'
#
loop_
_entity.id
_entity.type
_entity.pdbx_description
1 polymer ?
#
loop_
_entity_poly.entity_id
_entity_poly.type
_entity_poly.pdbx_seq_one_letter_code
_entity_poly.pdbx_strand_id
1 'polypeptide(L)' 'AFAGGLLGYISKKNSTSVADLRRAVVYGSVLGSFAVQKFSIDGLRDLTESDIFRRVKQLNAMTTFEIDEGVEDFA' A
#
# COMPACT_ATOMS: atom_id res chain seq x y z
N ALA A 1 -4.35 -9.10 7.67
CA ALA A 1 -4.25 -7.65 7.40
C ALA A 1 -4.23 -7.32 5.90
N PHE A 2 -3.22 -7.77 5.15
CA PHE A 2 -3.08 -7.45 3.71
C PHE A 2 -4.34 -7.72 2.88
N ALA A 3 -4.83 -8.97 2.88
CA ALA A 3 -6.01 -9.35 2.10
C ALA A 3 -7.25 -8.52 2.47
N GLY A 4 -7.41 -8.19 3.75
CA GLY A 4 -8.50 -7.32 4.23
C GLY A 4 -8.40 -5.90 3.69
N GLY A 5 -7.20 -5.31 3.65
CA GLY A 5 -6.99 -3.98 3.06
C GLY A 5 -7.22 -3.94 1.55
N LEU A 6 -6.76 -4.97 0.84
CA LEU A 6 -6.95 -5.11 -0.59
C LEU A 6 -8.44 -5.27 -0.94
N LEU A 7 -9.13 -6.22 -0.30
CA LEU A 7 -10.56 -6.46 -0.54
C LEU A 7 -11.42 -5.30 -0.06
N GLY A 8 -11.05 -4.65 1.03
CA GLY A 8 -11.73 -3.44 1.52
C GLY A 8 -11.64 -2.28 0.51
N TYR A 9 -10.48 -2.08 -0.12
CA TYR A 9 -10.34 -1.07 -1.17
C TYR A 9 -11.19 -1.41 -2.40
N ILE A 10 -11.15 -2.66 -2.87
CA ILE A 10 -11.95 -3.11 -4.02
C ILE A 10 -13.44 -2.94 -3.74
N SER A 11 -13.90 -3.33 -2.55
CA SER A 11 -15.29 -3.17 -2.12
C SER A 11 -15.70 -1.69 -2.09
N LYS A 12 -14.86 -0.80 -1.54
CA LYS A 12 -15.12 0.65 -1.51
C LYS A 12 -15.19 1.28 -2.90
N LYS A 13 -14.40 0.80 -3.86
CA LYS A 13 -14.36 1.32 -5.23
C LYS A 13 -15.33 0.63 -6.18
N ASN A 14 -15.82 -0.56 -5.83
CA ASN A 14 -16.65 -1.41 -6.67
C ASN A 14 -16.05 -1.62 -8.08
N SER A 15 -14.74 -1.85 -8.14
CA SER A 15 -13.98 -1.93 -9.39
C SER A 15 -12.78 -2.86 -9.24
N THR A 16 -12.55 -3.70 -10.24
CA THR A 16 -11.39 -4.59 -10.38
C THR A 16 -10.51 -4.19 -11.56
N SER A 17 -10.59 -2.92 -12.00
CA SER A 17 -9.69 -2.39 -13.03
C SER A 17 -8.23 -2.55 -12.62
N VAL A 18 -7.31 -2.70 -13.58
CA VAL A 18 -5.86 -2.84 -13.27
C VAL A 18 -5.36 -1.67 -12.43
N ALA A 19 -5.84 -0.45 -12.70
CA ALA A 19 -5.49 0.73 -11.92
C ALA A 19 -5.98 0.65 -10.47
N ASP A 20 -7.20 0.15 -10.24
CA ASP A 20 -7.74 -0.03 -8.90
C ASP A 20 -7.11 -1.21 -8.16
N LEU A 21 -6.75 -2.29 -8.86
CA LEU A 21 -6.00 -3.40 -8.28
C LEU A 21 -4.62 -2.97 -7.82
N ARG A 22 -3.90 -2.16 -8.61
CA ARG A 22 -2.62 -1.56 -8.18
C ARG A 22 -2.77 -0.75 -6.90
N ARG A 23 -3.81 0.09 -6.81
CA ARG A 23 -4.10 0.84 -5.58
C ARG A 23 -4.50 -0.08 -4.42
N ALA A 24 -5.30 -1.11 -4.67
CA ALA A 24 -5.72 -2.07 -3.66
C ALA A 24 -4.52 -2.81 -3.04
N VAL A 25 -3.52 -3.18 -3.86
CA VAL A 25 -2.25 -3.76 -3.38
C VAL A 25 -1.50 -2.77 -2.49
N VAL A 26 -1.42 -1.49 -2.86
CA VAL A 26 -0.79 -0.44 -2.02
C VAL A 26 -1.47 -0.36 -0.64
N TYR A 27 -2.81 -0.29 -0.59
CA TYR A 27 -3.54 -0.24 0.68
C TYR A 27 -3.40 -1.55 1.49
N GLY A 28 -3.41 -2.70 0.83
CA GLY A 28 -3.14 -3.99 1.47
C GLY A 28 -1.75 -4.03 2.12
N SER A 29 -0.72 -3.60 1.39
CA SER A 29 0.66 -3.53 1.89
C SER A 29 0.79 -2.58 3.08
N VAL A 30 0.13 -1.42 3.01
CA VAL A 30 0.08 -0.45 4.11
C VAL A 30 -0.51 -1.06 5.38
N LEU A 31 -1.68 -1.72 5.30
CA LEU A 31 -2.27 -2.38 6.46
C LEU A 31 -1.42 -3.56 6.96
N GLY A 32 -0.79 -4.32 6.06
CA GLY A 32 0.19 -5.35 6.40
C GLY A 32 1.35 -4.78 7.23
N SER A 33 1.84 -3.60 6.84
CA SER A 33 2.96 -2.95 7.53
C SER A 33 2.63 -2.52 8.96
N PHE A 34 1.37 -2.26 9.30
CA PHE A 34 0.93 -1.97 10.68
C PHE A 34 0.70 -3.24 11.50
N ALA A 35 0.20 -4.30 10.85
CA ALA A 35 -0.09 -5.57 11.53
C ALA A 35 1.13 -6.25 12.13
N VAL A 36 2.34 -5.98 11.60
CA VAL A 36 3.59 -6.58 12.10
C VAL A 36 4.32 -5.71 13.13
N GLN A 37 3.80 -4.53 13.48
CA GLN A 37 4.48 -3.59 14.40
C GLN A 37 4.27 -3.91 15.88
N LYS A 38 3.22 -4.66 16.22
CA LYS A 38 2.85 -5.02 17.61
C LYS A 38 2.35 -6.45 17.65
N PHE A 39 2.25 -7.01 18.84
CA PHE A 39 1.72 -8.36 19.03
C PHE A 39 0.25 -8.44 18.61
N SER A 40 -0.13 -9.55 17.95
CA SER A 40 -1.52 -9.81 17.56
C SER A 40 -2.13 -8.64 16.77
N ILE A 41 -3.38 -8.26 17.09
CA ILE A 41 -4.14 -7.21 16.41
C ILE A 41 -3.87 -5.79 16.93
N ASP A 42 -2.99 -5.63 17.92
CA ASP A 42 -2.77 -4.36 18.61
C ASP A 42 -2.21 -3.27 17.68
N GLY A 43 -1.53 -3.67 16.59
CA GLY A 43 -1.06 -2.75 15.55
C GLY A 43 -2.17 -2.17 14.68
N LEU A 44 -3.37 -2.78 14.69
CA LEU A 44 -4.51 -2.37 13.87
C LEU A 44 -5.63 -1.73 14.71
N ARG A 45 -5.71 -2.04 16.00
CA ARG A 45 -6.82 -1.63 16.88
C ARG A 45 -6.96 -0.11 17.00
N ASP A 46 -5.85 0.61 17.07
CA ASP A 46 -5.81 2.07 17.29
C ASP A 46 -5.48 2.84 15.99
N LEU A 47 -5.59 2.18 14.83
CA LEU A 47 -5.17 2.75 13.54
C LEU A 47 -6.21 3.73 12.99
N THR A 48 -5.78 4.93 12.61
CA THR A 48 -6.65 5.95 11.99
C THR A 48 -6.48 6.02 10.47
N GLU A 49 -7.47 6.59 9.76
CA GLU A 49 -7.33 6.88 8.33
C GLU A 49 -6.12 7.79 8.02
N SER A 50 -5.81 8.72 8.93
CA SER A 50 -4.68 9.64 8.77
C SER A 50 -3.33 8.90 8.80
N ASP A 51 -3.20 7.87 9.64
CA ASP A 51 -2.01 7.03 9.71
C ASP A 51 -1.83 6.18 8.45
N ILE A 52 -2.94 5.64 7.93
CA ILE A 52 -2.97 4.91 6.66
C ILE A 52 -2.50 5.83 5.53
N PHE A 53 -3.07 7.02 5.42
CA PHE A 53 -2.70 7.96 4.35
C PHE A 53 -1.25 8.43 4.46
N ARG A 54 -0.76 8.66 5.69
CA ARG A 54 0.66 8.94 5.95
C ARG A 54 1.55 7.79 5.45
N ARG A 55 1.19 6.54 5.76
CA ARG A 55 1.97 5.36 5.35
C ARG A 55 1.90 5.11 3.84
N VAL A 56 0.77 5.39 3.18
CA VAL A 56 0.67 5.38 1.71
C VAL A 56 1.66 6.37 1.09
N LYS A 57 1.72 7.61 1.59
CA LYS A 57 2.68 8.62 1.11
C LYS A 57 4.13 8.17 1.32
N GLN A 58 4.45 7.60 2.48
CA GLN A 58 5.78 7.05 2.75
C GLN A 58 6.15 5.95 1.76
N LEU A 59 5.25 4.98 1.55
CA LEU A 59 5.47 3.91 0.58
C LEU A 59 5.68 4.46 -0.83
N ASN A 60 4.85 5.41 -1.26
CA ASN A 60 5.00 6.06 -2.56
C ASN A 60 6.35 6.75 -2.72
N ALA A 61 6.82 7.46 -1.69
CA ALA A 61 8.12 8.13 -1.70
C ALA A 61 9.30 7.14 -1.77
N MET A 62 9.14 5.93 -1.20
CA MET A 62 10.15 4.87 -1.25
C MET A 62 10.17 4.11 -2.58
N THR A 63 9.08 4.13 -3.34
CA THR A 63 8.94 3.37 -4.59
C THR A 63 8.93 4.23 -5.85
N THR A 64 8.91 5.56 -5.70
CA THR A 64 9.02 6.49 -6.82
C THR A 64 10.50 6.76 -7.04
N PHE A 65 11.01 6.40 -8.21
CA PHE A 65 12.38 6.66 -8.61
C PHE A 65 12.38 7.47 -9.89
N GLU A 66 13.27 8.44 -9.98
CA GLU A 66 13.64 9.05 -11.25
C GLU A 66 14.58 8.07 -11.96
N ILE A 67 14.23 7.70 -13.18
CA ILE A 67 15.12 6.91 -14.02
C ILE A 67 16.07 7.92 -14.65
N ASP A 68 17.33 7.95 -14.22
CA ASP A 68 18.38 8.66 -14.95
C ASP A 68 18.51 8.01 -16.34
N GLU A 69 18.39 8.81 -17.41
CA GLU A 69 18.54 8.38 -18.82
C GLU A 69 19.99 7.99 -19.18
N GLY A 70 20.71 7.32 -18.26
CA GLY A 70 22.10 6.90 -18.40
C GLY A 70 22.32 5.39 -18.26
N VAL A 71 21.25 4.58 -18.20
CA VAL A 71 21.40 3.12 -18.29
C VAL A 71 21.50 2.79 -19.78
N GLU A 72 22.74 2.68 -20.28
CA GLU A 72 23.00 2.02 -21.56
C GLU A 72 22.22 0.71 -21.60
N ASP A 73 21.43 0.58 -22.65
CA ASP A 73 20.66 -0.60 -22.99
C ASP A 73 21.62 -1.80 -22.93
N PHE A 74 21.47 -2.68 -21.93
CA PHE A 74 22.16 -3.96 -21.91
C PHE A 74 21.45 -4.87 -22.91
N ALA A 75 21.59 -4.54 -24.19
CA ALA A 75 21.26 -5.35 -25.35
C ALA A 75 22.55 -5.85 -26.02
#